data_AF-A0A0S9QIH7-F1
#
_entry.id   AF-A0A0S9QIH7-F1
#
_cell.length_a   1.000
_cell.length_b   1.000
_cell.length_c   1.000
_cell.angle_alpha   90.00
_cell.angle_beta   90.00
_cell.angle_gamma   90.00
#
_symmetry.space_group_name_H-M   'P 1'
#
loop_
_entity.id
_entity.type
_entity.pdbx_description
1 polymer ?
#
loop_
_entity_poly.entity_id
_entity_poly.type
_entity_poly.pdbx_seq_one_letter_code
_entity_poly.pdbx_strand_id
1 'polypeptide(L)'
;MSGRRAIAAVFGLLLVLLGLFATATPALADEDDPYRISGNVQLDGEPLEGVVLTVDGPGGEQEVETDENGQWHVNVPERGETYVVTLDEETLPEGIAVVDAEDDTPNVKEVEVGQGGRVSVNFFIGEGERNVTSFFDQLVQRVIQGISFGLMLALAAIGLSLVFGTTGISNFAHGEMVTFGAIAAYLLVGPATVALPWWLGYPIAVVLSALFGLFLDVILWRPLRRRRVGVVQLMIVSIGLSLALRYTFQLFIGGGTLQLPGSSEAKIPLFGAVQMSVIDLVSLAISIVVIVAFALWLTRSRTGKATRAISDNAPLAAASGIDVDHVVRVVWIVAGGLAGLAGILYAYYRPGIKWDMGAQILLLMFAAVVLGGLGTAYGALIGALIVGILVEVSSLWIPADLKYASALFILIVILLFRPQGILGRRERIG
;
A
#
# COMPACT_ATOMS: atom_id res chain seq x y z
N MET A 1 -33.68 5.28 -36.12
CA MET A 1 -34.27 5.53 -34.78
C MET A 1 -34.08 4.30 -33.92
N SER A 2 -33.38 4.24 -32.80
CA SER A 2 -32.20 4.95 -32.29
C SER A 2 -31.85 4.30 -30.94
N GLY A 3 -30.79 3.50 -30.86
CA GLY A 3 -30.26 2.96 -29.59
C GLY A 3 -29.89 4.05 -28.57
N ARG A 4 -29.65 5.28 -29.05
CA ARG A 4 -29.48 6.48 -28.21
C ARG A 4 -30.70 6.84 -27.37
N ARG A 5 -31.93 6.52 -27.80
CA ARG A 5 -33.15 6.78 -27.01
C ARG A 5 -33.35 5.74 -25.90
N ALA A 6 -32.91 4.50 -26.11
CA ALA A 6 -32.96 3.45 -25.09
C ALA A 6 -31.96 3.73 -23.95
N ILE A 7 -30.74 4.18 -24.28
CA ILE A 7 -29.74 4.55 -23.28
C ILE A 7 -30.17 5.79 -22.49
N ALA A 8 -30.76 6.80 -23.15
CA ALA A 8 -31.29 7.98 -22.47
C ALA A 8 -32.51 7.65 -21.57
N ALA A 9 -33.35 6.68 -21.97
CA ALA A 9 -34.47 6.22 -21.16
C ALA A 9 -34.00 5.45 -19.92
N VAL A 10 -32.95 4.63 -20.03
CA VAL A 10 -32.36 3.90 -18.89
C VAL A 10 -31.66 4.85 -17.92
N PHE A 11 -30.93 5.86 -18.42
CA PHE A 11 -30.32 6.90 -17.57
C PHE A 11 -31.37 7.80 -16.89
N GLY A 12 -32.46 8.13 -17.60
CA GLY A 12 -33.58 8.87 -17.03
C GLY A 12 -34.31 8.09 -15.93
N LEU A 13 -34.50 6.78 -16.12
CA LEU A 13 -35.13 5.91 -15.13
C LEU A 13 -34.25 5.75 -13.88
N LEU A 14 -32.92 5.64 -14.06
CA LEU A 14 -31.96 5.59 -12.95
C LEU A 14 -31.91 6.89 -12.15
N LEU A 15 -31.99 8.05 -12.79
CA LEU A 15 -32.06 9.35 -12.12
C LEU A 15 -33.38 9.58 -11.35
N VAL A 16 -34.50 9.06 -11.88
CA VAL A 16 -35.80 9.11 -11.18
C VAL A 16 -35.82 8.13 -10.00
N LEU A 17 -35.20 6.95 -10.13
CA LEU A 17 -35.03 5.99 -9.03
C LEU A 17 -34.09 6.52 -7.93
N LEU A 18 -33.04 7.28 -8.28
CA LEU A 18 -32.18 7.97 -7.32
C LEU A 18 -32.89 9.13 -6.60
N GLY A 19 -33.83 9.81 -7.28
CA GLY A 19 -34.66 10.86 -6.67
C GLY A 19 -35.71 10.32 -5.68
N LEU A 20 -36.14 9.06 -5.83
CA LEU A 20 -37.14 8.42 -4.97
C LEU A 20 -36.58 7.89 -3.64
N PHE A 21 -35.25 7.85 -3.47
CA PHE A 21 -34.61 7.53 -2.19
C PHE A 21 -34.16 8.78 -1.40
N ALA A 22 -34.47 9.99 -1.88
CA ALA A 22 -34.01 11.25 -1.29
C ALA A 22 -35.03 11.95 -0.39
N THR A 23 -35.99 11.22 0.20
CA THR A 23 -36.87 11.76 1.25
C THR A 23 -36.84 10.86 2.48
N ALA A 24 -35.68 10.80 3.14
CA ALA A 24 -35.69 10.51 4.56
C ALA A 24 -36.23 11.76 5.27
N THR A 25 -37.41 11.65 5.86
CA THR A 25 -37.89 12.63 6.83
C THR A 25 -37.00 12.51 8.07
N PRO A 26 -36.38 13.59 8.56
CA PRO A 26 -35.71 13.53 9.84
C PRO A 26 -36.76 13.25 10.91
N ALA A 27 -36.54 12.21 11.69
CA ALA A 27 -37.28 12.00 12.92
C ALA A 27 -36.98 13.19 13.84
N LEU A 28 -38.04 13.92 14.23
CA LEU A 28 -37.98 14.90 15.30
C LEU A 28 -37.64 14.15 16.59
N ALA A 29 -36.41 14.29 17.06
CA ALA A 29 -36.02 13.99 18.42
C ALA A 29 -36.26 15.24 19.27
N ASP A 30 -36.90 15.05 20.41
CA ASP A 30 -37.24 16.08 21.40
C ASP A 30 -36.04 16.97 21.75
N GLU A 31 -36.33 18.26 21.91
CA GLU A 31 -35.39 19.39 21.95
C GLU A 31 -34.78 19.65 23.34
N ASP A 32 -34.63 18.61 24.19
CA ASP A 32 -34.16 18.78 25.57
C ASP A 32 -33.08 17.78 26.04
N ASP A 33 -32.61 16.85 25.20
CA ASP A 33 -31.52 15.93 25.58
C ASP A 33 -30.17 16.46 25.07
N PRO A 34 -29.18 16.75 25.94
CA PRO A 34 -27.82 17.02 25.48
C PRO A 34 -27.24 15.77 24.81
N TYR A 35 -26.47 15.96 23.74
CA TYR A 35 -25.83 14.84 23.02
C TYR A 35 -24.94 14.06 23.99
N ARG A 36 -24.94 12.73 23.91
CA ARG A 36 -24.33 11.88 24.93
C ARG A 36 -23.35 10.89 24.33
N ILE A 37 -22.13 10.92 24.83
CA ILE A 37 -21.16 9.83 24.64
C ILE A 37 -21.25 8.98 25.90
N SER A 38 -21.37 7.67 25.72
CA SER A 38 -21.49 6.72 26.83
C SER A 38 -20.68 5.48 26.54
N GLY A 39 -20.36 4.73 27.57
CA GLY A 39 -19.63 3.49 27.39
C GLY A 39 -19.70 2.63 28.64
N ASN A 40 -19.05 1.48 28.52
CA ASN A 40 -18.93 0.53 29.60
C ASN A 40 -17.52 -0.03 29.62
N VAL A 41 -16.97 -0.20 30.82
CA VAL A 41 -15.66 -0.80 31.08
C VAL A 41 -15.88 -2.04 31.94
N GLN A 42 -15.57 -3.22 31.36
CA GLN A 42 -15.77 -4.50 32.02
C GLN A 42 -14.56 -5.39 31.84
N LEU A 43 -14.22 -6.14 32.90
CA LEU A 43 -13.19 -7.17 32.91
C LEU A 43 -13.86 -8.53 33.10
N ASP A 44 -13.72 -9.44 32.14
CA ASP A 44 -14.31 -10.80 32.19
C ASP A 44 -15.83 -10.84 32.51
N GLY A 45 -16.55 -9.77 32.15
CA GLY A 45 -17.99 -9.63 32.40
C GLY A 45 -18.35 -8.96 33.73
N GLU A 46 -17.37 -8.68 34.59
CA GLU A 46 -17.55 -7.90 35.82
C GLU A 46 -17.32 -6.39 35.54
N PRO A 47 -18.19 -5.50 36.02
CA PRO A 47 -18.02 -4.06 35.86
C PRO A 47 -16.83 -3.52 36.67
N LEU A 48 -16.08 -2.56 36.11
CA LEU A 48 -15.02 -1.85 36.83
C LEU A 48 -15.46 -0.42 37.18
N GLU A 49 -15.53 -0.14 38.48
CA GLU A 49 -15.80 1.19 39.05
C GLU A 49 -14.51 2.00 39.20
N GLY A 50 -14.60 3.33 39.04
CA GLY A 50 -13.50 4.26 39.31
C GLY A 50 -12.44 4.36 38.22
N VAL A 51 -12.73 3.88 37.01
CA VAL A 51 -11.87 4.05 35.83
C VAL A 51 -12.11 5.44 35.25
N VAL A 52 -11.05 6.22 35.09
CA VAL A 52 -11.13 7.59 34.53
C VAL A 52 -11.08 7.55 33.01
N LEU A 53 -11.95 8.32 32.38
CA LEU A 53 -11.96 8.58 30.95
C LEU A 53 -11.96 10.08 30.68
N THR A 54 -11.20 10.48 29.69
CA THR A 54 -11.10 11.83 29.19
C THR A 54 -11.77 11.92 27.82
N VAL A 55 -12.71 12.83 27.66
CA VAL A 55 -13.35 13.14 26.37
C VAL A 55 -12.94 14.54 25.95
N ASP A 56 -12.14 14.62 24.88
CA ASP A 56 -11.69 15.87 24.28
C ASP A 56 -12.41 16.13 22.95
N GLY A 57 -12.75 17.39 22.67
CA GLY A 57 -13.46 17.80 21.47
C GLY A 57 -14.03 19.22 21.55
N PRO A 58 -14.96 19.58 20.64
CA PRO A 58 -15.64 20.88 20.69
C PRO A 58 -16.38 21.02 22.02
N GLY A 59 -16.00 22.04 22.81
CA GLY A 59 -16.46 22.23 24.19
C GLY A 59 -15.38 22.08 25.26
N GLY A 60 -14.20 21.56 24.89
CA GLY A 60 -13.08 21.33 25.78
C GLY A 60 -13.06 19.93 26.39
N GLU A 61 -12.00 19.68 27.15
CA GLU A 61 -11.71 18.41 27.80
C GLU A 61 -12.64 18.18 29.01
N GLN A 62 -13.27 17.01 29.07
CA GLN A 62 -14.11 16.58 30.19
C GLN A 62 -13.63 15.23 30.71
N GLU A 63 -13.41 15.14 32.01
CA GLU A 63 -13.01 13.92 32.72
C GLU A 63 -14.24 13.28 33.39
N VAL A 64 -14.39 11.97 33.26
CA VAL A 64 -15.50 11.18 33.81
C VAL A 64 -15.02 9.85 34.36
N GLU A 65 -15.55 9.44 35.50
CA GLU A 65 -15.27 8.16 36.14
C GLU A 65 -16.40 7.15 35.89
N THR A 66 -16.07 5.86 35.81
CA THR A 66 -17.07 4.78 35.74
C THR A 66 -17.77 4.56 37.08
N ASP A 67 -19.08 4.30 37.02
CA ASP A 67 -19.90 3.99 38.19
C ASP A 67 -19.78 2.53 38.67
N GLU A 68 -20.51 2.15 39.72
CA GLU A 68 -20.58 0.79 40.28
C GLU A 68 -20.96 -0.29 39.24
N ASN A 69 -21.57 0.09 38.11
CA ASN A 69 -21.95 -0.80 37.01
C ASN A 69 -20.96 -0.74 35.83
N GLY A 70 -19.81 -0.07 36.00
CA GLY A 70 -18.79 0.11 34.96
C GLY A 70 -19.19 1.09 33.88
N GLN A 71 -20.31 1.81 34.05
CA GLN A 71 -20.88 2.71 33.05
C GLN A 71 -20.33 4.11 33.25
N TRP A 72 -20.06 4.78 32.13
CA TRP A 72 -19.70 6.19 32.12
C TRP A 72 -20.49 6.92 31.06
N HIS A 73 -20.65 8.23 31.26
CA HIS A 73 -21.22 9.08 30.23
C HIS A 73 -20.81 10.53 30.37
N VAL A 74 -20.71 11.20 29.23
CA VAL A 74 -20.49 12.64 29.16
C VAL A 74 -21.48 13.26 28.20
N ASN A 75 -21.91 14.47 28.54
CA ASN A 75 -22.72 15.29 27.66
C ASN A 75 -21.80 16.17 26.82
N VAL A 76 -22.01 16.17 25.52
CA VAL A 76 -21.22 16.94 24.56
C VAL A 76 -22.07 18.02 23.88
N PRO A 77 -21.50 19.18 23.55
CA PRO A 77 -22.27 20.34 23.12
C PRO A 77 -22.69 20.30 21.64
N GLU A 78 -21.98 19.54 20.80
CA GLU A 78 -22.15 19.57 19.35
C GLU A 78 -22.36 18.17 18.77
N ARG A 79 -23.09 18.10 17.65
CA ARG A 79 -23.35 16.88 16.87
C ARG A 79 -22.70 17.00 15.49
N GLY A 80 -22.31 15.88 14.89
CA GLY A 80 -21.60 15.85 13.61
C GLY A 80 -20.13 16.24 13.71
N GLU A 81 -19.60 16.35 14.92
CA GLU A 81 -18.20 16.61 15.21
C GLU A 81 -17.52 15.37 15.80
N THR A 82 -16.21 15.31 15.68
CA THR A 82 -15.38 14.21 16.20
C THR A 82 -14.90 14.53 17.62
N TYR A 83 -15.04 13.54 18.51
CA TYR A 83 -14.55 13.56 19.88
C TYR A 83 -13.52 12.46 20.07
N VAL A 84 -12.47 12.75 20.85
CA VAL A 84 -11.43 11.80 21.21
C VAL A 84 -11.70 11.32 22.63
N VAL A 85 -12.03 10.05 22.77
CA VAL A 85 -12.23 9.39 24.07
C VAL A 85 -10.95 8.65 24.43
N THR A 86 -10.35 8.99 25.57
CA THR A 86 -9.16 8.35 26.11
C THR A 86 -9.48 7.70 27.44
N LEU A 87 -9.18 6.41 27.59
CA LEU A 87 -9.24 5.74 28.88
C LEU A 87 -7.89 5.91 29.59
N ASP A 88 -7.91 6.39 30.84
CA ASP A 88 -6.71 6.50 31.66
C ASP A 88 -6.33 5.14 32.24
N GLU A 89 -5.33 4.52 31.64
CA GLU A 89 -4.85 3.21 32.05
C GLU A 89 -4.20 3.21 33.44
N GLU A 90 -3.81 4.37 34.01
CA GLU A 90 -3.27 4.44 35.38
C GLU A 90 -4.34 4.14 36.43
N THR A 91 -5.61 4.26 36.06
CA THR A 91 -6.75 3.96 36.93
C THR A 91 -7.22 2.50 36.84
N LEU A 92 -6.64 1.71 35.93
CA LEU A 92 -6.92 0.27 35.85
C LEU A 92 -6.19 -0.52 36.96
N PRO A 93 -6.76 -1.64 37.43
CA PRO A 93 -6.06 -2.52 38.37
C PRO A 93 -4.72 -3.03 37.83
N GLU A 94 -3.75 -3.28 38.72
CA GLU A 94 -2.43 -3.76 38.34
C GLU A 94 -2.50 -5.02 37.46
N GLY A 95 -1.82 -4.99 36.31
CA GLY A 95 -1.78 -6.11 35.35
C GLY A 95 -2.89 -6.12 34.30
N ILE A 96 -3.78 -5.13 34.30
CA ILE A 96 -4.84 -4.96 33.30
C ILE A 96 -4.46 -3.82 32.35
N ALA A 97 -4.63 -4.06 31.05
CA ALA A 97 -4.43 -3.05 30.02
C ALA A 97 -5.62 -3.03 29.05
N VAL A 98 -5.77 -1.95 28.30
CA VAL A 98 -6.74 -1.91 27.18
C VAL A 98 -6.17 -2.74 26.04
N VAL A 99 -6.95 -3.71 25.56
CA VAL A 99 -6.55 -4.63 24.51
C VAL A 99 -7.40 -4.36 23.27
N ASP A 100 -6.75 -3.90 22.20
CA ASP A 100 -7.31 -3.89 20.86
C ASP A 100 -6.34 -4.60 19.91
N ALA A 101 -6.82 -5.62 19.19
CA ALA A 101 -5.98 -6.41 18.29
C ALA A 101 -5.65 -5.65 16.99
N GLU A 102 -6.37 -4.56 16.70
CA GLU A 102 -6.30 -3.84 15.43
C GLU A 102 -5.70 -2.43 15.56
N ASP A 103 -5.44 -1.93 16.77
CA ASP A 103 -4.98 -0.56 17.04
C ASP A 103 -3.67 -0.51 17.87
N ASP A 104 -2.72 0.35 17.47
CA ASP A 104 -1.46 0.59 18.16
C ASP A 104 -1.65 1.48 19.42
N THR A 105 -2.80 2.18 19.56
CA THR A 105 -3.21 2.99 20.73
C THR A 105 -4.62 2.60 21.23
N PRO A 106 -4.78 1.40 21.82
CA PRO A 106 -6.10 0.82 22.12
C PRO A 106 -6.92 1.61 23.15
N ASN A 107 -6.26 2.43 23.96
CA ASN A 107 -6.86 3.28 24.98
C ASN A 107 -7.42 4.61 24.43
N VAL A 108 -7.25 4.91 23.14
CA VAL A 108 -7.76 6.12 22.50
C VAL A 108 -8.73 5.73 21.38
N LYS A 109 -9.93 6.32 21.36
CA LYS A 109 -10.93 6.10 20.31
C LYS A 109 -11.51 7.42 19.82
N GLU A 110 -11.45 7.63 18.50
CA GLU A 110 -12.15 8.72 17.83
C GLU A 110 -13.59 8.33 17.53
N VAL A 111 -14.54 9.16 17.93
CA VAL A 111 -15.97 8.92 17.71
C VAL A 111 -16.70 10.16 17.22
N GLU A 112 -17.57 9.97 16.23
CA GLU A 112 -18.42 11.03 15.68
C GLU A 112 -19.85 10.89 16.22
N VAL A 113 -20.37 11.96 16.81
CA VAL A 113 -21.76 11.98 17.28
C VAL A 113 -22.71 12.17 16.09
N GLY A 114 -23.17 11.04 15.55
CA GLY A 114 -24.12 11.03 14.43
C GLY A 114 -25.51 11.58 14.78
N GLN A 115 -26.42 11.56 13.81
CA GLN A 115 -27.75 12.19 13.92
C GLN A 115 -28.62 11.67 15.08
N GLY A 116 -28.35 10.49 15.61
CA GLY A 116 -29.04 9.92 16.76
C GLY A 116 -28.65 10.54 18.11
N GLY A 117 -27.66 11.44 18.15
CA GLY A 117 -27.26 12.19 19.33
C GLY A 117 -26.64 11.36 20.47
N ARG A 118 -26.47 10.06 20.26
CA ARG A 118 -25.91 9.12 21.23
C ARG A 118 -24.89 8.22 20.56
N VAL A 119 -23.71 8.10 21.15
CA VAL A 119 -22.66 7.19 20.69
C VAL A 119 -22.18 6.36 21.86
N SER A 120 -21.91 5.08 21.60
CA SER A 120 -21.38 4.16 22.58
C SER A 120 -19.94 3.80 22.26
N VAL A 121 -19.03 4.03 23.20
CA VAL A 121 -17.59 3.75 23.09
C VAL A 121 -17.23 2.72 24.13
N ASN A 122 -16.83 1.53 23.69
CA ASN A 122 -16.45 0.45 24.60
C ASN A 122 -14.94 0.23 24.49
N PHE A 123 -14.30 0.10 25.64
CA PHE A 123 -12.91 -0.32 25.76
C PHE A 123 -12.90 -1.75 26.25
N PHE A 124 -12.19 -2.62 25.53
CA PHE A 124 -11.98 -4.00 25.95
C PHE A 124 -10.70 -4.03 26.76
N ILE A 125 -10.78 -4.55 27.98
CA ILE A 125 -9.65 -4.66 28.90
C ILE A 125 -9.43 -6.13 29.25
N GLY A 126 -8.19 -6.51 29.54
CA GLY A 126 -7.84 -7.88 29.91
C GLY A 126 -6.48 -7.94 30.62
N GLU A 127 -6.11 -9.15 31.08
CA GLU A 127 -4.76 -9.41 31.60
C GLU A 127 -3.74 -9.10 30.49
N GLY A 128 -2.94 -8.06 30.71
CA GLY A 128 -2.00 -7.55 29.72
C GLY A 128 -0.85 -6.83 30.40
N GLU A 129 0.37 -7.33 30.22
CA GLU A 129 1.56 -6.58 30.61
C GLU A 129 1.73 -5.38 29.67
N ARG A 130 1.68 -4.16 30.22
CA ARG A 130 2.02 -2.92 29.52
C ARG A 130 3.49 -2.95 29.08
N ASN A 131 3.74 -3.43 27.87
CA ASN A 131 5.02 -3.28 27.22
C ASN A 131 5.14 -1.87 26.63
N VAL A 132 5.52 -0.90 27.48
CA VAL A 132 5.90 0.44 26.99
C VAL A 132 7.13 0.28 26.12
N THR A 133 6.90 0.14 24.82
CA THR A 133 7.97 -0.02 23.85
C THR A 133 8.70 1.31 23.76
N SER A 134 9.98 1.33 24.11
CA SER A 134 10.74 2.58 24.14
C SER A 134 10.75 3.24 22.76
N PHE A 135 10.88 4.57 22.69
CA PHE A 135 11.00 5.25 21.39
C PHE A 135 12.11 4.65 20.52
N PHE A 136 13.22 4.24 21.14
CA PHE A 136 14.32 3.60 20.44
C PHE A 136 13.91 2.25 19.84
N ASP A 137 13.17 1.44 20.59
CA ASP A 137 12.65 0.15 20.13
C ASP A 137 11.65 0.31 18.98
N GLN A 138 10.75 1.30 19.08
CA GLN A 138 9.84 1.65 17.99
C GLN A 138 10.61 2.12 16.75
N LEU A 139 11.62 2.96 16.90
CA LEU A 139 12.46 3.42 15.81
C LEU A 139 13.19 2.26 15.13
N VAL A 140 13.79 1.34 15.89
CA VAL A 140 14.45 0.15 15.36
C VAL A 140 13.46 -0.73 14.59
N GLN A 141 12.27 -0.96 15.14
CA GLN A 141 11.21 -1.71 14.46
C GLN A 141 10.79 -1.05 13.14
N ARG A 142 10.52 0.26 13.13
CA ARG A 142 10.11 0.99 11.91
C ARG A 142 11.23 1.05 10.87
N VAL A 143 12.49 1.16 11.27
CA VAL A 143 13.63 1.08 10.33
C VAL A 143 13.70 -0.29 9.67
N ILE A 144 13.52 -1.38 10.43
CA ILE A 144 13.57 -2.75 9.89
C ILE A 144 12.36 -3.02 8.96
N GLN A 145 11.17 -2.57 9.35
CA GLN A 145 9.98 -2.59 8.48
C GLN A 145 10.23 -1.78 7.21
N GLY A 146 10.85 -0.60 7.33
CA GLY A 146 11.22 0.25 6.21
C GLY A 146 12.24 -0.36 5.26
N ILE A 147 13.22 -1.10 5.77
CA ILE A 147 14.14 -1.90 4.94
C ILE A 147 13.37 -3.00 4.21
N SER A 148 12.48 -3.71 4.89
CA SER A 148 11.66 -4.78 4.31
C SER A 148 10.78 -4.23 3.17
N PHE A 149 10.05 -3.15 3.44
CA PHE A 149 9.24 -2.47 2.44
C PHE A 149 10.09 -1.91 1.29
N GLY A 150 11.24 -1.31 1.60
CA GLY A 150 12.17 -0.76 0.63
C GLY A 150 12.75 -1.81 -0.33
N LEU A 151 13.01 -3.03 0.15
CA LEU A 151 13.46 -4.15 -0.68
C LEU A 151 12.35 -4.64 -1.63
N MET A 152 11.11 -4.75 -1.15
CA MET A 152 9.97 -5.12 -2.00
C MET A 152 9.69 -4.03 -3.05
N LEU A 153 9.72 -2.76 -2.62
CA LEU A 153 9.62 -1.61 -3.51
C LEU A 153 10.76 -1.58 -4.53
N ALA A 154 11.97 -1.98 -4.13
CA ALA A 154 13.14 -2.05 -5.01
C ALA A 154 12.95 -3.06 -6.13
N LEU A 155 12.43 -4.26 -5.85
CA LEU A 155 12.12 -5.25 -6.89
C LEU A 155 11.20 -4.65 -7.95
N ALA A 156 10.12 -3.99 -7.52
CA ALA A 156 9.16 -3.37 -8.43
C ALA A 156 9.77 -2.17 -9.20
N ALA A 157 10.50 -1.30 -8.50
CA ALA A 157 11.15 -0.12 -9.05
C ALA A 157 12.29 -0.43 -10.02
N ILE A 158 13.06 -1.51 -9.79
CA ILE A 158 14.10 -1.99 -10.71
C ILE A 158 13.49 -2.35 -12.06
N GLY A 159 12.36 -3.08 -12.06
CA GLY A 159 11.63 -3.41 -13.29
C GLY A 159 11.20 -2.17 -14.06
N LEU A 160 10.60 -1.19 -13.35
CA LEU A 160 10.18 0.09 -13.92
C LEU A 160 11.37 0.87 -14.51
N SER A 161 12.47 0.94 -13.76
CA SER A 161 13.71 1.61 -14.17
C SER A 161 14.33 0.98 -15.40
N LEU A 162 14.25 -0.35 -15.55
CA LEU A 162 14.80 -1.05 -16.71
C LEU A 162 13.99 -0.77 -18.00
N VAL A 163 12.66 -0.77 -17.88
CA VAL A 163 11.76 -0.43 -18.99
C VAL A 163 11.99 1.02 -19.40
N PHE A 164 12.00 1.95 -18.44
CA PHE A 164 12.29 3.36 -18.72
C PHE A 164 13.67 3.53 -19.33
N GLY A 165 14.69 2.92 -18.73
CA GLY A 165 16.08 3.06 -19.16
C GLY A 165 16.32 2.54 -20.56
N THR A 166 15.60 1.53 -21.04
CA THR A 166 15.80 0.99 -22.40
C THR A 166 14.87 1.57 -23.46
N THR A 167 13.71 2.09 -23.07
CA THR A 167 12.68 2.55 -24.03
C THR A 167 12.35 4.03 -23.93
N GLY A 168 12.74 4.70 -22.84
CA GLY A 168 12.39 6.08 -22.52
C GLY A 168 10.93 6.27 -22.11
N ILE A 169 10.15 5.19 -21.93
CA ILE A 169 8.71 5.28 -21.64
C ILE A 169 8.48 5.19 -20.13
N SER A 170 7.84 6.21 -19.56
CA SER A 170 7.29 6.16 -18.20
C SER A 170 5.99 5.35 -18.21
N ASN A 171 6.10 4.05 -17.93
CA ASN A 171 4.97 3.13 -17.98
C ASN A 171 4.11 3.19 -16.69
N PHE A 172 2.99 3.92 -16.73
CA PHE A 172 2.05 3.97 -15.60
C PHE A 172 1.32 2.64 -15.35
N ALA A 173 1.27 1.72 -16.33
CA ALA A 173 0.68 0.39 -16.14
C ALA A 173 1.59 -0.56 -15.35
N HIS A 174 2.83 -0.16 -15.01
CA HIS A 174 3.75 -1.00 -14.24
C HIS A 174 3.20 -1.34 -12.85
N GLY A 175 2.45 -0.43 -12.22
CA GLY A 175 1.74 -0.71 -10.97
C GLY A 175 0.77 -1.88 -11.11
N GLU A 176 0.03 -1.93 -12.21
CA GLU A 176 -0.91 -3.03 -12.45
C GLU A 176 -0.21 -4.37 -12.73
N MET A 177 1.04 -4.36 -13.19
CA MET A 177 1.85 -5.58 -13.30
C MET A 177 2.22 -6.13 -11.91
N VAL A 178 2.37 -5.25 -10.91
CA VAL A 178 2.54 -5.66 -9.50
C VAL A 178 1.26 -6.28 -8.97
N THR A 179 0.11 -5.61 -9.18
CA THR A 179 -1.21 -6.14 -8.80
C THR A 179 -1.47 -7.51 -9.42
N PHE A 180 -1.15 -7.67 -10.71
CA PHE A 180 -1.32 -8.93 -11.44
C PHE A 180 -0.57 -10.10 -10.78
N GLY A 181 0.66 -9.87 -10.31
CA GLY A 181 1.44 -10.95 -9.67
C GLY A 181 0.82 -11.48 -8.39
N ALA A 182 0.28 -10.59 -7.55
CA ALA A 182 -0.41 -11.02 -6.34
C ALA A 182 -1.73 -11.72 -6.64
N ILE A 183 -2.50 -11.21 -7.61
CA ILE A 183 -3.74 -11.88 -8.06
C ILE A 183 -3.40 -13.27 -8.63
N ALA A 184 -2.37 -13.40 -9.46
CA ALA A 184 -1.94 -14.68 -10.00
C ALA A 184 -1.53 -15.65 -8.88
N ALA A 185 -0.82 -15.17 -7.86
CA ALA A 185 -0.48 -15.98 -6.69
C ALA A 185 -1.72 -16.42 -5.89
N TYR A 186 -2.69 -15.53 -5.66
CA TYR A 186 -3.95 -15.88 -5.01
C TYR A 186 -4.76 -16.90 -5.80
N LEU A 187 -4.84 -16.75 -7.12
CA LEU A 187 -5.56 -17.71 -7.97
C LEU A 187 -4.91 -19.10 -7.96
N LEU A 188 -3.60 -19.18 -7.73
CA LEU A 188 -2.88 -20.45 -7.70
C LEU A 188 -2.83 -21.09 -6.32
N VAL A 189 -2.63 -20.31 -5.26
CA VAL A 189 -2.33 -20.78 -3.89
C VAL A 189 -3.50 -20.57 -2.93
N GLY A 190 -4.46 -19.70 -3.28
CA GLY A 190 -5.58 -19.35 -2.42
C GLY A 190 -6.46 -20.56 -2.04
N PRO A 191 -7.04 -20.57 -0.82
CA PRO A 191 -7.79 -21.72 -0.31
C PRO A 191 -9.10 -21.97 -1.07
N ALA A 192 -9.67 -20.94 -1.70
CA ALA A 192 -10.88 -21.02 -2.51
C ALA A 192 -10.61 -21.05 -4.03
N THR A 193 -9.38 -21.35 -4.44
CA THR A 193 -8.94 -21.33 -5.85
C THR A 193 -8.31 -22.67 -6.24
N VAL A 194 -7.26 -22.68 -7.09
CA VAL A 194 -6.61 -23.92 -7.54
C VAL A 194 -5.92 -24.65 -6.37
N ALA A 195 -5.58 -23.93 -5.30
CA ALA A 195 -5.00 -24.46 -4.06
C ALA A 195 -3.72 -25.30 -4.27
N LEU A 196 -2.86 -24.87 -5.19
CA LEU A 196 -1.53 -25.45 -5.36
C LEU A 196 -0.68 -25.22 -4.09
N PRO A 197 0.24 -26.15 -3.77
CA PRO A 197 1.24 -25.91 -2.73
C PRO A 197 2.01 -24.62 -3.00
N TRP A 198 2.22 -23.81 -1.96
CA TRP A 198 2.84 -22.48 -2.07
C TRP A 198 4.23 -22.50 -2.77
N TRP A 199 5.02 -23.54 -2.52
CA TRP A 199 6.35 -23.71 -3.11
C TRP A 199 6.32 -23.93 -4.63
N LEU A 200 5.16 -24.32 -5.18
CA LEU A 200 4.94 -24.46 -6.62
C LEU A 200 4.14 -23.28 -7.17
N GLY A 201 3.09 -22.85 -6.47
CA GLY A 201 2.21 -21.78 -6.92
C GLY A 201 2.89 -20.42 -7.03
N TYR A 202 3.76 -20.03 -6.08
CA TYR A 202 4.46 -18.75 -6.17
C TYR A 202 5.46 -18.66 -7.33
N PRO A 203 6.34 -19.67 -7.57
CA PRO A 203 7.17 -19.67 -8.77
C PRO A 203 6.35 -19.61 -10.07
N ILE A 204 5.23 -20.32 -10.15
CA ILE A 204 4.34 -20.26 -11.33
C ILE A 204 3.75 -18.85 -11.47
N ALA A 205 3.31 -18.21 -10.39
CA ALA A 205 2.78 -16.84 -10.42
C ALA A 205 3.82 -15.83 -10.95
N VAL A 206 5.09 -15.96 -10.54
CA VAL A 206 6.20 -15.15 -11.04
C VAL A 206 6.43 -15.40 -12.54
N VAL A 207 6.38 -16.66 -12.99
CA VAL A 207 6.48 -17.00 -14.41
C VAL A 207 5.32 -16.40 -15.20
N LEU A 208 4.08 -16.48 -14.69
CA LEU A 208 2.92 -15.86 -15.32
C LEU A 208 3.06 -14.33 -15.41
N SER A 209 3.64 -13.69 -14.40
CA SER A 209 3.89 -12.24 -14.43
C SER A 209 4.98 -11.86 -15.43
N ALA A 210 6.02 -12.69 -15.58
CA ALA A 210 7.03 -12.52 -16.62
C ALA A 210 6.42 -12.70 -18.03
N LEU A 211 5.54 -13.68 -18.21
CA LEU A 211 4.78 -13.88 -19.44
C LEU A 211 3.79 -12.74 -19.70
N PHE A 212 3.20 -12.15 -18.65
CA PHE A 212 2.34 -10.98 -18.78
C PHE A 212 3.13 -9.76 -19.24
N GLY A 213 4.33 -9.53 -18.71
CA GLY A 213 5.24 -8.50 -19.22
C GLY A 213 5.59 -8.70 -20.70
N LEU A 214 5.88 -9.93 -21.11
CA LEU A 214 6.09 -10.29 -22.52
C LEU A 214 4.85 -10.03 -23.38
N PHE A 215 3.67 -10.41 -22.89
CA PHE A 215 2.41 -10.21 -23.57
C PHE A 215 2.15 -8.72 -23.83
N LEU A 216 2.35 -7.87 -22.81
CA LEU A 216 2.23 -6.42 -22.95
C LEU A 216 3.23 -5.87 -23.97
N ASP A 217 4.49 -6.32 -23.97
CA ASP A 217 5.46 -5.89 -24.97
C ASP A 217 5.03 -6.29 -26.39
N VAL A 218 4.71 -7.56 -26.61
CA VAL A 218 4.46 -8.08 -27.96
C VAL A 218 3.17 -7.51 -28.54
N ILE A 219 2.11 -7.41 -27.75
CA ILE A 219 0.78 -7.02 -28.20
C ILE A 219 0.62 -5.50 -28.27
N LEU A 220 1.16 -4.77 -27.29
CA LEU A 220 0.92 -3.33 -27.18
C LEU A 220 2.18 -2.51 -27.50
N TRP A 221 3.26 -2.70 -26.75
CA TRP A 221 4.37 -1.76 -26.80
C TRP A 221 5.21 -1.86 -28.07
N ARG A 222 5.55 -3.08 -28.50
CA ARG A 222 6.39 -3.32 -29.68
C ARG A 222 5.72 -2.83 -30.98
N PRO A 223 4.43 -3.09 -31.25
CA PRO A 223 3.77 -2.53 -32.43
C PRO A 223 3.77 -1.00 -32.43
N LEU A 224 3.52 -0.37 -31.27
CA LEU A 224 3.51 1.10 -31.16
C LEU A 224 4.92 1.70 -31.33
N ARG A 225 5.96 1.08 -30.76
CA ARG A 225 7.35 1.47 -30.99
C ARG A 225 7.75 1.36 -32.46
N ARG A 226 7.34 0.28 -33.15
CA ARG A 226 7.61 0.10 -34.58
C ARG A 226 6.93 1.15 -35.45
N ARG A 227 5.76 1.63 -35.04
CA ARG A 227 5.06 2.76 -35.66
C ARG A 227 5.65 4.13 -35.30
N ARG A 228 6.72 4.17 -34.48
CA ARG A 228 7.40 5.39 -34.02
C ARG A 228 6.45 6.39 -33.34
N VAL A 229 5.50 5.86 -32.57
CA VAL A 229 4.59 6.64 -31.73
C VAL A 229 5.42 7.46 -30.72
N GLY A 230 5.07 8.72 -30.51
CA GLY A 230 5.83 9.61 -29.63
C GLY A 230 5.77 9.18 -28.16
N VAL A 231 6.79 9.51 -27.37
CA VAL A 231 6.89 9.11 -25.95
C VAL A 231 5.68 9.56 -25.14
N VAL A 232 5.22 10.80 -25.35
CA VAL A 232 4.02 11.34 -24.67
C VAL A 232 2.77 10.53 -25.01
N GLN A 233 2.61 10.10 -26.26
CA GLN A 233 1.48 9.27 -26.67
C GLN A 233 1.56 7.87 -26.03
N LEU A 234 2.76 7.29 -25.92
CA LEU A 234 2.98 6.03 -25.22
C LEU A 234 2.67 6.13 -23.72
N MET A 235 2.97 7.28 -23.08
CA MET A 235 2.57 7.55 -21.70
C MET A 235 1.04 7.58 -21.57
N ILE A 236 0.33 8.27 -22.47
CA ILE A 236 -1.15 8.30 -22.48
C ILE A 236 -1.71 6.88 -22.63
N VAL A 237 -1.14 6.07 -23.54
CA VAL A 237 -1.52 4.66 -23.69
C VAL A 237 -1.28 3.87 -22.39
N SER A 238 -0.18 4.13 -21.68
CA SER A 238 0.10 3.43 -20.40
C SER A 238 -0.91 3.78 -19.31
N ILE A 239 -1.40 5.02 -19.27
CA ILE A 239 -2.43 5.46 -18.32
C ILE A 239 -3.76 4.78 -18.66
N GLY A 240 -4.12 4.77 -19.95
CA GLY A 240 -5.32 4.07 -20.42
C GLY A 240 -5.27 2.57 -20.12
N LEU A 241 -4.12 1.92 -20.36
CA LEU A 241 -3.90 0.52 -20.01
C LEU A 241 -3.99 0.30 -18.50
N SER A 242 -3.40 1.18 -17.68
CA SER A 242 -3.46 1.07 -16.22
C SER A 242 -4.91 1.08 -15.73
N LEU A 243 -5.73 2.05 -16.17
CA LEU A 243 -7.14 2.11 -15.81
C LEU A 243 -7.91 0.87 -16.29
N ALA A 244 -7.66 0.44 -17.53
CA ALA A 244 -8.31 -0.75 -18.08
C ALA A 244 -7.98 -2.01 -17.26
N LEU A 245 -6.70 -2.26 -16.96
CA LEU A 245 -6.28 -3.41 -16.16
C LEU A 245 -6.81 -3.34 -14.74
N ARG A 246 -6.70 -2.19 -14.09
CA ARG A 246 -7.16 -1.97 -12.71
C ARG A 246 -8.63 -2.31 -12.53
N TYR A 247 -9.48 -1.75 -13.39
CA TYR A 247 -10.92 -2.02 -13.32
C TYR A 247 -11.27 -3.41 -13.83
N THR A 248 -10.47 -4.00 -14.72
CA THR A 248 -10.60 -5.42 -15.06
C THR A 248 -10.33 -6.30 -13.83
N PHE A 249 -9.28 -6.01 -13.05
CA PHE A 249 -9.01 -6.72 -11.81
C PHE A 249 -10.16 -6.59 -10.82
N GLN A 250 -10.67 -5.37 -10.61
CA GLN A 250 -11.83 -5.13 -9.75
C GLN A 250 -13.05 -5.95 -10.16
N LEU A 251 -13.31 -6.11 -11.47
CA LEU A 251 -14.41 -6.95 -11.96
C LEU A 251 -14.25 -8.43 -11.60
N PHE A 252 -13.01 -8.95 -11.58
CA PHE A 252 -12.75 -10.38 -11.31
C PHE A 252 -12.60 -10.70 -9.83
N ILE A 253 -11.91 -9.85 -9.06
CA ILE A 253 -11.63 -10.11 -7.63
C ILE A 253 -12.53 -9.32 -6.67
N GLY A 254 -13.33 -8.39 -7.18
CA GLY A 254 -14.20 -7.52 -6.38
C GLY A 254 -13.46 -6.34 -5.74
N GLY A 255 -14.20 -5.59 -4.90
CA GLY A 255 -13.68 -4.44 -4.15
C GLY A 255 -13.10 -4.78 -2.77
N GLY A 256 -13.23 -6.04 -2.33
CA GLY A 256 -12.76 -6.50 -1.04
C GLY A 256 -11.24 -6.73 -0.98
N THR A 257 -10.78 -7.11 0.20
CA THR A 257 -9.39 -7.51 0.44
C THR A 257 -9.29 -9.02 0.46
N LEU A 258 -8.44 -9.59 -0.39
CA LEU A 258 -8.14 -11.03 -0.40
C LEU A 258 -6.88 -11.33 0.40
N GLN A 259 -6.77 -12.50 1.00
CA GLN A 259 -5.60 -12.89 1.79
C GLN A 259 -4.89 -14.10 1.19
N LEU A 260 -3.55 -14.07 1.21
CA LEU A 260 -2.73 -15.23 0.85
C LEU A 260 -2.62 -16.17 2.05
N PRO A 261 -2.48 -17.49 1.86
CA PRO A 261 -2.28 -18.41 2.97
C PRO A 261 -1.08 -18.01 3.85
N GLY A 262 -1.28 -18.05 5.17
CA GLY A 262 -0.27 -17.67 6.15
C GLY A 262 -0.16 -16.16 6.43
N SER A 263 -0.95 -15.30 5.77
CA SER A 263 -0.90 -13.85 6.02
C SER A 263 -1.28 -13.43 7.45
N SER A 264 -1.98 -14.28 8.19
CA SER A 264 -2.39 -14.07 9.58
C SER A 264 -1.51 -14.81 10.60
N GLU A 265 -0.29 -15.20 10.22
CA GLU A 265 0.65 -15.83 11.16
C GLU A 265 1.07 -14.86 12.28
N ALA A 266 1.22 -15.40 13.48
CA ALA A 266 1.66 -14.63 14.64
C ALA A 266 3.06 -14.04 14.42
N LYS A 267 3.25 -12.79 14.83
CA LYS A 267 4.57 -12.15 14.84
C LYS A 267 5.40 -12.76 15.97
N ILE A 268 6.66 -13.07 15.67
CA ILE A 268 7.65 -13.54 16.64
C ILE A 268 8.55 -12.37 17.06
N PRO A 269 8.89 -12.25 18.35
CA PRO A 269 9.84 -11.25 18.81
C PRO A 269 11.27 -11.66 18.37
N LEU A 270 11.88 -10.83 17.53
CA LEU A 270 13.29 -10.87 17.19
C LEU A 270 14.05 -9.85 18.03
N PHE A 271 15.14 -10.29 18.67
CA PHE A 271 16.06 -9.42 19.40
C PHE A 271 15.37 -8.46 20.41
N GLY A 272 14.36 -8.94 21.11
CA GLY A 272 13.55 -8.15 22.05
C GLY A 272 12.43 -7.40 21.34
N ALA A 273 12.70 -6.16 20.90
CA ALA A 273 11.69 -5.21 20.46
C ALA A 273 11.11 -5.43 19.04
N VAL A 274 11.79 -6.19 18.18
CA VAL A 274 11.42 -6.23 16.77
C VAL A 274 10.43 -7.37 16.52
N GLN A 275 9.17 -7.05 16.26
CA GLN A 275 8.17 -8.06 15.92
C GLN A 275 8.05 -8.27 14.41
N MET A 276 8.32 -9.48 13.92
CA MET A 276 8.13 -9.86 12.52
C MET A 276 7.54 -11.26 12.42
N SER A 277 6.74 -11.53 11.39
CA SER A 277 6.31 -12.89 11.09
C SER A 277 7.44 -13.68 10.40
N VAL A 278 7.33 -15.02 10.41
CA VAL A 278 8.25 -15.88 9.64
C VAL A 278 8.17 -15.54 8.15
N ILE A 279 6.98 -15.24 7.65
CA ILE A 279 6.73 -14.81 6.27
C ILE A 279 7.43 -13.49 5.93
N ASP A 280 7.50 -12.53 6.85
CA ASP A 280 8.23 -11.27 6.62
C ASP A 280 9.73 -11.53 6.45
N LEU A 281 10.30 -12.38 7.31
CA LEU A 281 11.72 -12.76 7.23
C LEU A 281 12.03 -13.50 5.93
N VAL A 282 11.17 -14.44 5.53
CA VAL A 282 11.30 -15.17 4.26
C VAL A 282 11.18 -14.19 3.08
N SER A 283 10.24 -13.25 3.13
CA SER A 283 10.04 -12.23 2.10
C SER A 283 11.25 -11.31 1.95
N LEU A 284 11.85 -10.91 3.07
CA LEU A 284 13.10 -10.14 3.10
C LEU A 284 14.26 -10.93 2.50
N ALA A 285 14.42 -12.20 2.89
CA ALA A 285 15.45 -13.07 2.36
C ALA A 285 15.31 -13.29 0.84
N ILE A 286 14.09 -13.59 0.37
CA ILE A 286 13.78 -13.73 -1.06
C ILE A 286 14.10 -12.44 -1.82
N SER A 287 13.73 -11.28 -1.28
CA SER A 287 14.01 -9.99 -1.91
C SER A 287 15.50 -9.76 -2.10
N ILE A 288 16.31 -10.00 -1.06
CA ILE A 288 17.77 -9.88 -1.13
C ILE A 288 18.34 -10.85 -2.17
N VAL A 289 17.95 -12.12 -2.13
CA VAL A 289 18.44 -13.13 -3.07
C VAL A 289 18.13 -12.75 -4.52
N VAL A 290 16.90 -12.30 -4.80
CA VAL A 290 16.48 -11.93 -6.16
C VAL A 290 17.15 -10.64 -6.62
N ILE A 291 17.32 -9.64 -5.74
CA ILE A 291 18.06 -8.41 -6.06
C ILE A 291 19.52 -8.73 -6.40
N VAL A 292 20.17 -9.59 -5.61
CA VAL A 292 21.55 -10.03 -5.89
C VAL A 292 21.62 -10.81 -7.20
N ALA A 293 20.70 -11.76 -7.43
CA ALA A 293 20.62 -12.51 -8.68
C ALA A 293 20.43 -11.58 -9.90
N PHE A 294 19.55 -10.59 -9.78
CA PHE A 294 19.33 -9.57 -10.80
C PHE A 294 20.59 -8.72 -11.04
N ALA A 295 21.27 -8.27 -9.97
CA ALA A 295 22.50 -7.49 -10.09
C ALA A 295 23.62 -8.29 -10.80
N LEU A 296 23.75 -9.59 -10.48
CA LEU A 296 24.66 -10.50 -11.16
C LEU A 296 24.30 -10.69 -12.63
N TRP A 297 23.00 -10.87 -12.93
CA TRP A 297 22.52 -10.94 -14.31
C TRP A 297 22.85 -9.65 -15.08
N LEU A 298 22.55 -8.49 -14.52
CA LEU A 298 22.77 -7.19 -15.18
C LEU A 298 24.26 -6.92 -15.45
N THR A 299 25.14 -7.32 -14.51
CA THR A 299 26.58 -7.03 -14.61
C THR A 299 27.36 -8.06 -15.41
N ARG A 300 27.04 -9.35 -15.27
CA ARG A 300 27.85 -10.43 -15.82
C ARG A 300 27.27 -11.08 -17.09
N SER A 301 25.96 -11.03 -17.31
CA SER A 301 25.36 -11.67 -18.49
C SER A 301 25.56 -10.86 -19.78
N ARG A 302 25.51 -11.54 -20.94
CA ARG A 302 25.55 -10.87 -22.25
C ARG A 302 24.33 -9.97 -22.47
N THR A 303 23.14 -10.44 -22.08
CA THR A 303 21.89 -9.68 -22.16
C THR A 303 21.92 -8.46 -21.24
N GLY A 304 22.40 -8.59 -20.01
CA GLY A 304 22.53 -7.47 -19.07
C GLY A 304 23.53 -6.40 -19.52
N LYS A 305 24.65 -6.80 -20.13
CA LYS A 305 25.58 -5.86 -20.79
C LYS A 305 24.91 -5.13 -21.97
N ALA A 306 24.15 -5.84 -22.80
CA ALA A 306 23.41 -5.24 -23.90
C ALA A 306 22.31 -4.28 -23.40
N THR A 307 21.61 -4.62 -22.33
CA THR A 307 20.61 -3.75 -21.69
C THR A 307 21.23 -2.44 -21.24
N ARG A 308 22.39 -2.47 -20.55
CA ARG A 308 23.10 -1.26 -20.15
C ARG A 308 23.57 -0.43 -21.34
N ALA A 309 24.08 -1.07 -22.39
CA ALA A 309 24.50 -0.38 -23.61
C ALA A 309 23.33 0.35 -24.31
N ILE A 310 22.15 -0.28 -24.35
CA ILE A 310 20.93 0.34 -24.90
C ILE A 310 20.49 1.54 -24.07
N SER A 311 20.56 1.43 -22.74
CA SER A 311 20.23 2.53 -21.83
C SER A 311 21.20 3.70 -21.91
N ASP A 312 22.45 3.45 -22.28
CA ASP A 312 23.44 4.50 -22.50
C ASP A 312 23.22 5.18 -23.86
N ASN A 313 23.10 4.41 -24.95
CA ASN A 313 22.83 4.94 -26.29
C ASN A 313 22.26 3.86 -27.23
N ALA A 314 20.94 3.81 -27.39
CA ALA A 314 20.27 2.80 -28.22
C ALA A 314 20.69 2.81 -29.70
N PRO A 315 20.81 3.98 -30.39
CA PRO A 315 21.33 4.02 -31.77
C PRO A 315 22.74 3.44 -31.93
N LEU A 316 23.67 3.78 -31.03
CA LEU A 316 25.05 3.28 -31.06
C LEU A 316 25.12 1.78 -30.73
N ALA A 317 24.30 1.32 -29.79
CA ALA A 317 24.16 -0.09 -29.48
C ALA A 317 23.68 -0.89 -30.70
N ALA A 318 22.66 -0.38 -31.42
CA ALA A 318 22.16 -1.00 -32.65
C ALA A 318 23.23 -1.04 -33.76
N ALA A 319 23.98 0.04 -33.95
CA ALA A 319 25.09 0.10 -34.91
C ALA A 319 26.22 -0.89 -34.58
N SER A 320 26.37 -1.25 -33.30
CA SER A 320 27.33 -2.26 -32.82
C SER A 320 26.81 -3.71 -32.94
N GLY A 321 25.67 -3.92 -33.60
CA GLY A 321 25.09 -5.25 -33.85
C GLY A 321 24.20 -5.81 -32.73
N ILE A 322 23.81 -4.99 -31.75
CA ILE A 322 22.87 -5.41 -30.70
C ILE A 322 21.44 -5.36 -31.25
N ASP A 323 20.72 -6.49 -31.18
CA ASP A 323 19.28 -6.52 -31.46
C ASP A 323 18.50 -5.86 -30.31
N VAL A 324 18.23 -4.57 -30.45
CA VAL A 324 17.50 -3.76 -29.47
C VAL A 324 16.09 -4.33 -29.20
N ASP A 325 15.43 -4.82 -30.24
CA ASP A 325 14.06 -5.34 -30.19
C ASP A 325 14.00 -6.63 -29.34
N HIS A 326 15.03 -7.49 -29.45
CA HIS A 326 15.17 -8.68 -28.62
C HIS A 326 15.50 -8.33 -27.16
N VAL A 327 16.46 -7.41 -26.94
CA VAL A 327 16.87 -7.05 -25.57
C VAL A 327 15.73 -6.35 -24.82
N VAL A 328 14.99 -5.45 -25.47
CA VAL A 328 13.80 -4.81 -24.86
C VAL A 328 12.76 -5.85 -24.46
N ARG A 329 12.54 -6.89 -25.28
CA ARG A 329 11.62 -7.98 -24.91
C ARG A 329 12.08 -8.73 -23.65
N VAL A 330 13.37 -9.02 -23.53
CA VAL A 330 13.94 -9.63 -22.32
C VAL A 330 13.75 -8.71 -21.11
N VAL A 331 13.94 -7.40 -21.29
CA VAL A 331 13.67 -6.41 -20.24
C VAL A 331 12.22 -6.45 -19.77
N TRP A 332 11.25 -6.54 -20.68
CA TRP A 332 9.83 -6.66 -20.32
C TRP A 332 9.50 -7.95 -19.56
N ILE A 333 10.12 -9.08 -19.94
CA ILE A 333 9.99 -10.35 -19.21
C ILE A 333 10.51 -10.20 -17.77
N VAL A 334 11.73 -9.67 -17.62
CA VAL A 334 12.36 -9.49 -16.31
C VAL A 334 11.59 -8.48 -15.46
N ALA A 335 11.16 -7.36 -16.05
CA ALA A 335 10.36 -6.35 -15.37
C ALA A 335 9.01 -6.90 -14.89
N GLY A 336 8.33 -7.71 -15.72
CA GLY A 336 7.11 -8.41 -15.35
C GLY A 336 7.31 -9.41 -14.21
N GLY A 337 8.37 -10.22 -14.26
CA GLY A 337 8.68 -11.17 -13.19
C GLY A 337 9.01 -10.49 -11.87
N LEU A 338 9.84 -9.43 -11.91
CA LEU A 338 10.19 -8.66 -10.71
C LEU A 338 9.00 -7.91 -10.12
N ALA A 339 8.18 -7.26 -10.96
CA ALA A 339 6.95 -6.61 -10.53
C ALA A 339 5.98 -7.62 -9.91
N GLY A 340 5.81 -8.78 -10.55
CA GLY A 340 4.94 -9.82 -10.06
C GLY A 340 5.38 -10.37 -8.70
N LEU A 341 6.67 -10.70 -8.56
CA LEU A 341 7.23 -11.12 -7.28
C LEU A 341 7.05 -10.04 -6.20
N ALA A 342 7.35 -8.78 -6.52
CA ALA A 342 7.16 -7.68 -5.59
C ALA A 342 5.70 -7.58 -5.12
N GLY A 343 4.73 -7.86 -6.00
CA GLY A 343 3.31 -7.87 -5.66
C GLY A 343 2.96 -8.97 -4.68
N ILE A 344 3.50 -10.18 -4.88
CA ILE A 344 3.30 -11.32 -3.96
C ILE A 344 3.84 -10.96 -2.56
N LEU A 345 5.06 -10.42 -2.49
CA LEU A 345 5.68 -10.05 -1.23
C LEU A 345 4.96 -8.86 -0.57
N TYR A 346 4.54 -7.88 -1.36
CA TYR A 346 3.79 -6.72 -0.86
C TYR A 346 2.42 -7.11 -0.29
N ALA A 347 1.77 -8.12 -0.87
CA ALA A 347 0.50 -8.67 -0.36
C ALA A 347 0.63 -9.38 0.98
N TYR A 348 1.83 -9.80 1.37
CA TYR A 348 2.13 -10.30 2.72
C TYR A 348 2.48 -9.16 3.68
N TYR A 349 3.21 -8.16 3.19
CA TYR A 349 3.62 -7.01 3.99
C TYR A 349 2.46 -6.09 4.39
N ARG A 350 1.49 -5.89 3.49
CA ARG A 350 0.25 -5.14 3.74
C ARG A 350 -0.91 -6.11 3.91
N PRO A 351 -2.03 -5.68 4.52
CA PRO A 351 -3.12 -6.58 4.83
C PRO A 351 -3.85 -7.00 3.55
N GLY A 352 -3.30 -7.97 2.84
CA GLY A 352 -3.88 -8.63 1.68
C GLY A 352 -3.74 -7.91 0.34
N ILE A 353 -4.46 -8.49 -0.62
CA ILE A 353 -4.50 -8.12 -2.03
C ILE A 353 -5.75 -7.29 -2.26
N LYS A 354 -5.53 -6.05 -2.73
CA LYS A 354 -6.58 -5.18 -3.25
C LYS A 354 -6.41 -5.01 -4.76
N TRP A 355 -7.50 -4.74 -5.46
CA TRP A 355 -7.55 -4.57 -6.92
C TRP A 355 -6.75 -3.36 -7.42
N ASP A 356 -6.45 -2.39 -6.56
CA ASP A 356 -5.70 -1.17 -6.87
C ASP A 356 -4.34 -1.10 -6.16
N MET A 357 -3.89 -2.15 -5.47
CA MET A 357 -2.72 -2.09 -4.59
C MET A 357 -1.44 -1.63 -5.30
N GLY A 358 -1.22 -2.05 -6.55
CA GLY A 358 -0.06 -1.65 -7.32
C GLY A 358 -0.10 -0.19 -7.76
N ALA A 359 -1.29 0.39 -7.90
CA ALA A 359 -1.47 1.80 -8.16
C ALA A 359 -1.12 2.67 -6.95
N GLN A 360 -1.43 2.19 -5.73
CA GLN A 360 -1.12 2.89 -4.49
C GLN A 360 0.39 3.06 -4.30
N ILE A 361 1.19 2.05 -4.67
CA ILE A 361 2.65 2.13 -4.59
C ILE A 361 3.32 2.63 -5.88
N LEU A 362 2.57 2.88 -6.95
CA LEU A 362 3.13 3.33 -8.23
C LEU A 362 3.89 4.64 -8.11
N LEU A 363 3.32 5.59 -7.37
CA LEU A 363 3.97 6.88 -7.14
C LEU A 363 5.26 6.72 -6.33
N LEU A 364 5.28 5.82 -5.34
CA LEU A 364 6.49 5.49 -4.59
C LEU A 364 7.55 4.79 -5.44
N MET A 365 7.14 3.94 -6.39
CA MET A 365 8.07 3.36 -7.36
C MET A 365 8.70 4.44 -8.24
N PHE A 366 7.90 5.36 -8.79
CA PHE A 366 8.43 6.50 -9.53
C PHE A 366 9.34 7.36 -8.65
N ALA A 367 8.93 7.63 -7.41
CA ALA A 367 9.73 8.33 -6.41
C ALA A 367 11.11 7.70 -6.25
N ALA A 368 11.15 6.39 -6.02
CA ALA A 368 12.37 5.61 -5.90
C ALA A 368 13.25 5.66 -7.15
N VAL A 369 12.67 5.53 -8.35
CA VAL A 369 13.41 5.57 -9.62
C VAL A 369 13.96 6.97 -9.90
N VAL A 370 13.18 8.02 -9.68
CA VAL A 370 13.62 9.41 -9.90
C VAL A 370 14.67 9.81 -8.85
N LEU A 371 14.43 9.51 -7.57
CA LEU A 371 15.39 9.71 -6.48
C LEU A 371 16.70 8.97 -6.76
N GLY A 372 16.61 7.74 -7.23
CA GLY A 372 17.76 6.92 -7.61
C GLY A 372 18.53 7.43 -8.83
N GLY A 373 17.85 8.09 -9.75
CA GLY A 373 18.33 8.44 -11.08
C GLY A 373 17.68 7.55 -12.14
N LEU A 374 16.93 8.20 -13.04
CA LEU A 374 16.16 7.54 -14.10
C LEU A 374 17.03 6.60 -14.95
N GLY A 375 16.51 5.41 -15.24
CA GLY A 375 17.17 4.43 -16.11
C GLY A 375 18.36 3.70 -15.49
N THR A 376 18.62 3.89 -14.19
CA THR A 376 19.65 3.15 -13.46
C THR A 376 19.01 2.16 -12.48
N ALA A 377 19.30 0.86 -12.66
CA ALA A 377 18.73 -0.17 -11.77
C ALA A 377 19.29 -0.08 -10.34
N TYR A 378 20.58 0.25 -10.20
CA TYR A 378 21.21 0.49 -8.90
C TYR A 378 20.67 1.74 -8.20
N GLY A 379 20.41 2.80 -8.96
CA GLY A 379 19.74 3.99 -8.44
C GLY A 379 18.35 3.64 -7.91
N ALA A 380 17.55 2.91 -8.69
CA ALA A 380 16.21 2.49 -8.27
C ALA A 380 16.23 1.66 -6.96
N LEU A 381 17.22 0.77 -6.77
CA LEU A 381 17.39 0.02 -5.52
C LEU A 381 17.65 0.94 -4.32
N ILE A 382 18.64 1.84 -4.42
CA ILE A 382 18.98 2.75 -3.33
C ILE A 382 17.83 3.71 -3.05
N GLY A 383 17.22 4.25 -4.11
CA GLY A 383 16.06 5.13 -4.00
C GLY A 383 14.88 4.43 -3.33
N ALA A 384 14.61 3.17 -3.66
CA ALA A 384 13.54 2.40 -3.03
C ALA A 384 13.81 2.08 -1.56
N LEU A 385 15.06 1.79 -1.19
CA LEU A 385 15.45 1.61 0.21
C LEU A 385 15.26 2.89 1.02
N ILE A 386 15.69 4.03 0.49
CA ILE A 386 15.51 5.33 1.14
C ILE A 386 14.03 5.65 1.29
N VAL A 387 13.24 5.50 0.21
CA VAL A 387 11.80 5.73 0.25
C VAL A 387 11.10 4.80 1.24
N GLY A 388 11.46 3.52 1.26
CA GLY A 388 10.88 2.54 2.17
C GLY A 388 11.14 2.86 3.64
N ILE A 389 12.39 3.19 3.98
CA ILE A 389 12.77 3.61 5.33
C ILE A 389 12.05 4.90 5.73
N LEU A 390 12.00 5.89 4.84
CA LEU A 390 11.31 7.15 5.12
C LEU A 390 9.81 6.96 5.35
N VAL A 391 9.14 6.13 4.53
CA VAL A 391 7.71 5.84 4.68
C VAL A 391 7.42 5.26 6.06
N GLU A 392 8.15 4.22 6.45
CA GLU A 392 7.89 3.52 7.72
C GLU A 392 8.36 4.31 8.95
N VAL A 393 9.49 5.03 8.86
CA VAL A 393 9.95 5.88 9.97
C VAL A 393 9.04 7.09 10.15
N SER A 394 8.47 7.65 9.07
CA SER A 394 7.57 8.79 9.17
C SER A 394 6.29 8.49 9.95
N SER A 395 5.90 7.22 10.06
CA SER A 395 4.70 6.82 10.81
C SER A 395 4.84 6.97 12.32
N LEU A 396 6.03 7.31 12.84
CA LEU A 396 6.23 7.66 14.25
C LEU A 396 5.66 9.04 14.61
N TRP A 397 5.52 9.93 13.61
CA TRP A 397 5.06 11.31 13.82
C TRP A 397 3.85 11.68 12.96
N ILE A 398 3.52 10.85 11.98
CA ILE A 398 2.47 11.12 11.00
C ILE A 398 1.48 9.97 11.04
N PRO A 399 0.16 10.25 11.09
CA PRO A 399 -0.87 9.22 11.02
C PRO A 399 -0.66 8.28 9.83
N ALA A 400 -0.95 7.00 10.03
CA ALA A 400 -0.69 5.95 9.05
C ALA A 400 -1.39 6.19 7.69
N ASP A 401 -2.52 6.90 7.70
CA ASP A 401 -3.28 7.25 6.49
C ASP A 401 -2.56 8.31 5.63
N LEU A 402 -1.76 9.17 6.25
CA LEU A 402 -1.03 10.24 5.58
C LEU A 402 0.39 9.83 5.17
N LYS A 403 0.81 8.59 5.46
CA LYS A 403 2.19 8.11 5.19
C LYS A 403 2.60 8.15 3.71
N TYR A 404 1.65 8.01 2.80
CA TYR A 404 1.94 8.11 1.37
C TYR A 404 2.10 9.57 0.91
N ALA A 405 1.38 10.49 1.55
CA ALA A 405 1.52 11.92 1.30
C ALA A 405 2.85 12.46 1.86
N SER A 406 3.28 11.99 3.04
CA SER A 406 4.58 12.36 3.62
C SER A 406 5.75 11.90 2.74
N ALA A 407 5.70 10.67 2.22
CA ALA A 407 6.71 10.16 1.30
C ALA A 407 6.80 10.97 0.01
N LEU A 408 5.66 11.41 -0.53
CA LEU A 408 5.60 12.29 -1.69
C LEU A 408 6.18 13.68 -1.38
N PHE A 409 5.84 14.26 -0.23
CA PHE A 409 6.40 15.54 0.21
C PHE A 409 7.92 15.48 0.33
N ILE A 410 8.45 14.45 0.99
CA ILE A 410 9.89 14.25 1.14
C ILE A 410 10.56 14.05 -0.22
N LEU A 411 9.92 13.31 -1.13
CA LEU A 411 10.40 13.21 -2.51
C LEU A 411 10.49 14.59 -3.18
N ILE A 412 9.44 15.42 -3.10
CA ILE A 412 9.44 16.77 -3.68
C ILE A 412 10.61 17.57 -3.12
N VAL A 413 10.81 17.54 -1.80
CA VAL A 413 11.93 18.20 -1.13
C VAL A 413 13.26 17.70 -1.71
N ILE A 414 13.47 16.39 -1.81
CA ILE A 414 14.73 15.86 -2.34
C ILE A 414 14.93 16.26 -3.81
N LEU A 415 13.89 16.25 -4.64
CA LEU A 415 14.00 16.64 -6.05
C LEU A 415 14.29 18.13 -6.23
N LEU A 416 13.80 19.00 -5.33
CA LEU A 416 14.16 20.42 -5.33
C LEU A 416 15.65 20.62 -5.10
N PHE A 417 16.27 19.82 -4.22
CA PHE A 417 17.70 19.93 -3.90
C PHE A 417 18.61 19.07 -4.80
N ARG A 418 18.10 17.98 -5.38
CA ARG A 418 18.83 16.98 -6.17
C ARG A 418 17.98 16.49 -7.37
N PRO A 419 17.72 17.34 -8.37
CA PRO A 419 16.82 17.00 -9.49
C PRO A 419 17.32 15.88 -10.40
N GLN A 420 18.64 15.57 -10.37
CA GLN A 420 19.21 14.45 -11.13
C GLN A 420 19.17 13.12 -10.35
N GLY A 421 18.64 13.10 -9.13
CA GLY A 421 18.72 11.93 -8.24
C GLY A 421 20.12 11.73 -7.65
N ILE A 422 20.26 10.66 -6.86
CA ILE A 422 21.47 10.33 -6.09
C ILE A 422 22.56 9.75 -6.99
N LEU A 423 22.19 8.89 -7.95
CA LEU A 423 23.10 8.25 -8.90
C LEU A 423 22.86 8.64 -10.37
N GLY A 424 22.04 9.67 -10.65
CA GLY A 424 21.82 10.11 -12.02
C GLY A 424 23.09 10.65 -12.66
N ARG A 425 23.31 10.28 -13.92
CA ARG A 425 24.43 10.78 -14.69
C ARG A 425 24.10 12.17 -15.22
N ARG A 426 25.05 13.10 -15.12
CA ARG A 426 24.97 14.39 -15.80
C ARG A 426 24.89 14.15 -17.30
N GLU A 427 23.77 14.52 -17.89
CA GLU A 427 23.64 14.57 -19.33
C GLU A 427 24.66 15.60 -19.85
N ARG A 428 25.69 15.12 -20.55
CA ARG A 428 26.69 16.00 -21.14
C ARG A 428 26.04 16.59 -22.38
N ILE A 429 25.39 17.73 -22.21
CA ILE A 429 24.88 18.54 -23.31
C ILE A 429 26.12 18.95 -24.12
N GLY A 430 26.28 18.34 -25.29
CA GLY A 430 27.42 18.49 -26.18
C GLY A 430 26.96 18.38 -27.62
#